data_AF-A0A497XPR9-F1
#
_entry.id   AF-A0A497XPR9-F1
#
_cell.length_a   1.000
_cell.length_b   1.000
_cell.length_c   1.000
_cell.angle_alpha   90.00
_cell.angle_beta   90.00
_cell.angle_gamma   90.00
#
_symmetry.space_group_name_H-M   'P 1'
#
loop_
_entity.id
_entity.type
_entity.pdbx_description
1 polymer ?
#
loop_
_entity_poly.entity_id
_entity_poly.type
_entity_poly.pdbx_seq_one_letter_code
_entity_poly.pdbx_strand_id
1 'polypeptide(L)' 'MASVTADKTLDTSGLNCPLPVLKTKKAIEELQSGQILEVISTDPGSKADIPAFCNRTGHELVETVEEGGKYIFYIKKK' A
#
# COMPACT_ATOMS: atom_id res chain seq x y z
N MET A 1 -2.42 20.42 1.70
CA MET A 1 -1.67 19.30 2.31
C MET A 1 -2.71 18.25 2.65
N ALA A 2 -2.83 17.22 1.82
CA ALA A 2 -3.89 16.22 1.95
C ALA A 2 -3.61 15.38 3.20
N SER A 3 -4.41 15.55 4.25
CA SER A 3 -4.39 14.68 5.43
C SER A 3 -5.04 13.35 5.07
N VAL A 4 -4.30 12.48 4.37
CA VAL A 4 -4.71 11.09 4.22
C VAL A 4 -4.37 10.40 5.55
N THR A 5 -5.39 10.18 6.39
CA THR A 5 -5.22 9.45 7.65
C THR A 5 -5.15 7.96 7.35
N ALA A 6 -3.98 7.37 7.45
CA ALA A 6 -3.84 5.92 7.40
C ALA A 6 -4.29 5.31 8.74
N ASP A 7 -5.27 4.40 8.70
CA ASP A 7 -5.69 3.62 9.88
C ASP A 7 -4.63 2.59 10.27
N LYS A 8 -3.88 2.09 9.28
CA LYS A 8 -2.84 1.10 9.50
C LYS A 8 -1.67 1.37 8.58
N THR A 9 -0.47 1.35 9.15
CA THR A 9 0.79 1.45 8.39
C THR A 9 1.45 0.09 8.34
N LEU A 10 1.91 -0.28 7.15
CA LEU A 10 2.60 -1.51 6.85
C LEU A 10 3.96 -1.17 6.22
N ASP A 11 5.03 -1.37 6.99
CA ASP A 11 6.37 -1.29 6.43
C ASP A 11 6.73 -2.61 5.74
N THR A 12 6.99 -2.51 4.44
CA THR A 12 7.49 -3.58 3.57
C THR A 12 8.85 -3.24 2.97
N SER A 13 9.53 -2.23 3.53
CA SER A 13 10.87 -1.82 3.15
C SER A 13 11.83 -3.02 3.17
N GLY A 14 12.54 -3.26 2.07
CA GLY A 14 13.48 -4.39 1.92
C GLY A 14 12.86 -5.77 1.60
N LEU A 15 11.55 -5.87 1.39
CA LEU A 15 10.92 -7.11 0.91
C LEU A 15 10.88 -7.15 -0.63
N ASN A 16 11.59 -8.10 -1.21
CA ASN A 16 11.49 -8.36 -2.65
C ASN A 16 10.17 -9.06 -3.00
N CYS A 17 9.72 -8.82 -4.23
CA CYS A 17 8.53 -9.42 -4.80
C CYS A 17 8.60 -10.96 -4.65
N PRO A 18 7.55 -11.64 -4.15
CA PRO A 18 6.13 -11.25 -4.08
C PRO A 18 5.60 -10.89 -2.68
N LEU A 19 6.49 -10.71 -1.70
CA LEU A 19 6.09 -10.52 -0.30
C LEU A 19 5.35 -9.20 0.03
N PRO A 20 5.61 -8.05 -0.63
CA PRO A 20 4.91 -6.79 -0.32
C PRO A 20 3.41 -6.91 -0.59
N VAL A 21 3.05 -7.51 -1.71
CA VAL A 21 1.65 -7.73 -2.11
C VAL A 21 0.94 -8.66 -1.12
N LEU A 22 1.61 -9.73 -0.68
CA LEU A 22 1.03 -10.69 0.26
C LEU A 22 0.77 -10.06 1.64
N LYS A 23 1.72 -9.27 2.15
CA LYS A 23 1.55 -8.54 3.41
C LYS A 23 0.50 -7.45 3.29
N THR A 24 0.50 -6.71 2.19
CA THR A 24 -0.52 -5.69 1.88
C THR A 24 -1.91 -6.31 1.87
N LYS A 25 -2.05 -7.48 1.24
CA LYS A 25 -3.29 -8.26 1.23
C LYS A 25 -3.73 -8.66 2.65
N LYS A 26 -2.83 -9.22 3.46
CA LYS A 26 -3.18 -9.58 4.85
C LYS A 26 -3.60 -8.36 5.66
N ALA A 27 -2.85 -7.26 5.57
CA ALA A 27 -3.13 -6.06 6.32
C ALA A 27 -4.47 -5.42 5.89
N ILE A 28 -4.77 -5.38 4.58
CA ILE A 28 -6.05 -4.87 4.08
C ILE A 28 -7.20 -5.83 4.36
N GLU A 29 -6.99 -7.14 4.40
CA GLU A 29 -8.00 -8.11 4.84
C GLU A 29 -8.41 -7.87 6.30
N GLU A 30 -7.46 -7.50 7.18
CA GLU A 30 -7.74 -7.13 8.57
C GLU A 30 -8.43 -5.77 8.75
N LEU A 31 -8.38 -4.89 7.74
CA LEU A 31 -9.06 -3.59 7.78
C LEU A 31 -10.55 -3.72 7.48
N GLN A 32 -11.36 -2.74 7.90
CA GLN A 32 -12.76 -2.65 7.52
C GLN A 32 -12.95 -1.77 6.26
N SER A 33 -14.04 -1.97 5.53
CA SER A 33 -14.39 -1.09 4.40
C SER A 33 -14.41 0.37 4.83
N GLY A 34 -13.72 1.22 4.07
CA GLY A 34 -13.53 2.64 4.36
C GLY A 34 -12.20 2.98 5.03
N GLN A 35 -11.50 2.02 5.62
CA GLN A 35 -10.19 2.25 6.24
C GLN A 35 -9.05 2.32 5.23
N ILE A 36 -7.99 3.05 5.59
CA ILE A 36 -6.83 3.30 4.74
C ILE A 36 -5.60 2.57 5.27
N LEU A 37 -4.95 1.80 4.40
CA LEU A 37 -3.66 1.15 4.62
C LEU A 37 -2.56 1.98 3.98
N GLU A 38 -1.59 2.44 4.77
CA GLU A 38 -0.34 2.99 4.29
C GLU A 38 0.68 1.87 4.12
N VAL A 39 1.29 1.75 2.94
CA VAL A 39 2.30 0.74 2.64
C VAL A 39 3.60 1.44 2.28
N ILE A 40 4.65 1.23 3.05
CA ILE A 40 5.97 1.81 2.80
C ILE A 40 6.85 0.72 2.18
N SER A 41 7.47 1.01 1.04
CA SER A 41 8.39 0.11 0.36
C SER A 41 9.57 0.89 -0.22
N THR A 42 10.76 0.32 -0.19
CA THR A 42 11.97 0.91 -0.78
C THR A 42 12.29 0.35 -2.17
N ASP A 43 11.49 -0.61 -2.64
CA ASP A 43 11.75 -1.33 -3.88
C ASP A 43 11.00 -0.69 -5.07
N PRO A 44 11.68 -0.39 -6.19
CA PRO A 44 11.04 0.20 -7.37
C PRO A 44 9.98 -0.72 -8.00
N GLY A 45 10.06 -2.05 -7.82
CA GLY A 45 9.03 -2.99 -8.28
C GLY A 45 7.70 -2.81 -7.55
N SER A 46 7.73 -2.39 -6.29
CA SER A 46 6.52 -2.11 -5.50
C SER A 46 5.66 -1.00 -6.11
N LYS A 47 6.26 -0.08 -6.87
CA LYS A 47 5.55 0.97 -7.64
C LYS A 47 4.62 0.41 -8.71
N ALA A 48 4.95 -0.75 -9.28
CA ALA A 48 4.10 -1.43 -10.26
C ALA A 48 3.19 -2.46 -9.57
N ASP A 49 3.70 -3.20 -8.60
CA ASP A 49 2.98 -4.28 -7.92
C ASP A 49 1.82 -3.79 -7.05
N ILE A 50 1.98 -2.70 -6.29
CA ILE A 50 0.92 -2.18 -5.41
C ILE A 50 -0.32 -1.70 -6.18
N PRO A 51 -0.21 -0.82 -7.20
CA PRO A 51 -1.38 -0.42 -7.98
C PRO A 51 -1.98 -1.60 -8.75
N ALA A 52 -1.17 -2.53 -9.27
CA ALA A 52 -1.67 -3.75 -9.91
C ALA A 52 -2.46 -4.62 -8.92
N PHE A 53 -1.98 -4.75 -7.68
CA PHE A 53 -2.69 -5.45 -6.60
C PHE A 53 -4.01 -4.77 -6.27
N CYS A 54 -4.04 -3.45 -6.10
CA CYS A 54 -5.26 -2.69 -5.85
C CYS A 54 -6.29 -2.91 -6.96
N ASN A 55 -5.85 -2.82 -8.21
CA ASN A 55 -6.70 -3.02 -9.38
C ASN A 55 -7.24 -4.47 -9.47
N ARG A 56 -6.41 -5.47 -9.13
CA ARG A 56 -6.80 -6.88 -9.12
C ARG A 56 -7.75 -7.25 -7.98
N THR A 57 -7.61 -6.61 -6.83
CA THR A 57 -8.45 -6.84 -5.64
C THR A 57 -9.69 -5.95 -5.59
N GLY A 58 -9.73 -4.90 -6.42
CA GLY A 58 -10.81 -3.90 -6.41
C GLY A 58 -10.69 -2.88 -5.28
N HIS A 59 -9.53 -2.80 -4.63
CA HIS A 59 -9.24 -1.76 -3.64
C HIS A 59 -8.90 -0.43 -4.32
N GLU A 60 -9.12 0.66 -3.59
CA GLU A 60 -8.93 2.01 -4.12
C GLU A 60 -7.58 2.56 -3.68
N LEU A 61 -6.70 2.85 -4.64
CA LEU A 61 -5.45 3.54 -4.34
C LEU A 61 -5.75 5.04 -4.19
N VAL A 62 -5.64 5.53 -2.96
CA VAL A 62 -5.95 6.92 -2.58
C VAL A 62 -4.85 7.85 -3.03
N GLU A 63 -3.60 7.50 -2.67
CA GLU A 63 -2.45 8.35 -2.91
C GLU A 63 -1.17 7.52 -3.00
N THR A 64 -0.16 8.04 -3.68
CA THR A 64 1.18 7.46 -3.72
C THR A 64 2.19 8.57 -3.59
N VAL A 65 3.10 8.43 -2.63
CA VAL A 65 4.16 9.38 -2.32
C VAL A 65 5.49 8.69 -2.55
N GLU A 66 6.40 9.37 -3.23
CA GLU A 66 7.76 8.91 -3.47
C GLU A 66 8.72 9.90 -2.82
N GLU A 67 9.47 9.44 -1.83
CA GLU A 67 10.37 10.26 -1.02
C GLU A 67 11.74 9.57 -0.90
N GLY A 68 12.76 10.12 -1.57
CA GLY A 68 14.17 9.80 -1.32
C GLY A 68 14.55 8.31 -1.39
N GLY A 69 13.89 7.51 -2.26
CA GLY A 69 14.12 6.07 -2.37
C GLY A 69 13.15 5.20 -1.55
N LYS A 70 12.13 5.81 -0.96
CA LYS A 70 10.96 5.13 -0.37
C LYS A 70 9.71 5.49 -1.15
N TYR A 71 8.81 4.54 -1.26
CA TYR A 71 7.52 4.61 -1.91
C TYR A 71 6.46 4.30 -0.86
N ILE A 72 5.56 5.24 -0.66
CA ILE A 72 4.47 5.17 0.32
C ILE A 72 3.18 5.12 -0.49
N PHE A 73 2.38 4.07 -0.30
CA PHE A 73 1.11 3.89 -1.00
C PHE A 73 -0.03 3.90 0.00
N TYR A 74 -1.04 4.73 -0.25
CA TYR A 74 -2.26 4.77 0.55
C TYR A 74 -3.35 4.02 -0.18
N ILE A 75 -3.81 2.91 0.40
CA ILE A 75 -4.80 2.02 -0.18
C ILE A 75 -6.02 2.01 0.72
N LYS A 76 -7.16 2.46 0.20
CA LYS A 76 -8.44 2.39 0.88
C LYS A 76 -9.15 1.09 0.56
N LYS A 77 -9.56 0.39 1.62
CA LYS A 77 -10.42 -0.77 1.47
C LYS A 77 -11.81 -0.32 1.03
N LYS A 78 -12.28 -0.86 -0.09
CA LYS A 78 -13.67 -0.76 -0.52
C LYS A 78 -14.49 -1.86 0.12
#